data_AF-A0A4Y6PXT0-F1
#
_entry.id   AF-A0A4Y6PXT0-F1
#
_cell.length_a   1.000
_cell.length_b   1.000
_cell.length_c   1.000
_cell.angle_alpha   90.00
_cell.angle_beta   90.00
_cell.angle_gamma   90.00
#
_symmetry.space_group_name_H-M   'P 1'
#
loop_
_entity.id
_entity.type
_entity.pdbx_description
1 polymer ?
#
loop_
_entity_poly.entity_id
_entity_poly.type
_entity_poly.pdbx_seq_one_letter_code
_entity_poly.pdbx_strand_id
1 'polypeptide(L)'
;MKRLGLTLLVLAVISGIAYYVFTHPSLDRAEQLQGEVEKLREQNRQLADKNDRLEKKVVALRDDPRLAERKARESSGLARPGEVVFQFEKPDEDVEVSVTLEVGVDALELAGKKLHVDQLADALVALDKDVENARLSVEFDEEVDALRQQRVRDLVAGSPLAPAEFVSVEE
;
A
#
# COMPACT_ATOMS: atom_id res chain seq x y z
N MET A 1 0.02 -64.38 -65.06
CA MET A 1 1.15 -63.90 -64.23
C MET A 1 1.48 -62.42 -64.43
N LYS A 2 1.72 -61.92 -65.65
CA LYS A 2 2.09 -60.50 -65.90
C LYS A 2 1.06 -59.47 -65.41
N ARG A 3 -0.24 -59.72 -65.60
CA ARG A 3 -1.32 -58.85 -65.12
C ARG A 3 -1.42 -58.78 -63.59
N LEU A 4 -1.10 -59.90 -62.91
CA LEU A 4 -1.09 -59.98 -61.45
C LEU A 4 0.06 -59.17 -60.84
N GLY A 5 1.23 -59.20 -61.48
CA GLY A 5 2.38 -58.38 -61.11
C GLY A 5 2.09 -56.88 -61.28
N LEU A 6 1.41 -56.50 -62.36
CA LEU A 6 1.02 -55.10 -62.60
C LEU A 6 0.00 -54.61 -61.57
N THR A 7 -1.00 -55.43 -61.23
CA THR A 7 -1.99 -55.05 -60.20
C THR A 7 -1.35 -54.91 -58.81
N LEU A 8 -0.41 -55.79 -58.45
CA LEU A 8 0.33 -55.68 -57.19
C LEU A 8 1.23 -54.45 -57.15
N LEU A 9 1.88 -54.12 -58.27
CA LEU A 9 2.71 -52.91 -58.39
C LEU A 9 1.87 -51.65 -58.20
N VAL A 10 0.71 -51.56 -58.87
CA VAL A 10 -0.21 -50.42 -58.71
C VAL A 10 -0.71 -50.31 -57.28
N LEU A 11 -1.07 -51.43 -56.65
CA LEU A 11 -1.51 -51.44 -55.26
C LEU A 11 -0.39 -50.97 -54.31
N ALA A 12 0.85 -51.39 -54.54
CA ALA A 12 2.01 -50.99 -53.75
C ALA A 12 2.31 -49.49 -53.91
N VAL A 13 2.18 -48.94 -55.12
CA VAL A 13 2.36 -47.50 -55.38
C VAL A 13 1.26 -46.68 -54.69
N ILE A 14 -0.01 -47.09 -54.82
CA ILE A 14 -1.12 -46.43 -54.14
C ILE A 14 -0.94 -46.48 -52.61
N SER A 15 -0.54 -47.63 -52.08
CA SER A 15 -0.25 -47.81 -50.66
C SER A 15 0.91 -46.92 -50.19
N GLY A 16 1.99 -46.81 -50.98
CA GLY A 16 3.13 -45.95 -50.68
C GLY A 16 2.77 -44.46 -50.67
N ILE A 17 1.94 -44.01 -51.62
CA ILE A 17 1.43 -42.62 -51.66
C ILE A 17 0.54 -42.36 -50.46
N ALA A 18 -0.39 -43.28 -50.14
CA ALA A 18 -1.26 -43.15 -48.98
C ALA A 18 -0.45 -43.07 -47.68
N TYR A 19 0.53 -43.96 -47.50
CA TYR A 19 1.43 -43.93 -46.34
C TYR A 19 2.19 -42.60 -46.22
N TYR A 20 2.73 -42.09 -47.33
CA TYR A 20 3.46 -40.82 -47.34
C TYR A 20 2.57 -39.63 -46.97
N VAL A 21 1.34 -39.58 -47.47
CA VAL A 21 0.36 -38.53 -47.17
C VAL A 21 -0.11 -38.60 -45.73
N PHE A 22 -0.41 -39.80 -45.21
CA PHE A 22 -0.84 -39.99 -43.81
C PHE A 22 0.27 -39.75 -42.79
N THR A 23 1.55 -39.96 -43.17
CA THR A 23 2.69 -39.79 -42.25
C THR A 23 3.21 -38.35 -42.20
N HIS A 24 2.76 -37.46 -43.11
CA HIS A 24 3.08 -36.03 -43.01
C HIS A 24 2.12 -35.35 -42.02
N PRO A 25 2.63 -34.71 -40.95
CA PRO A 25 1.83 -33.97 -39.99
C PRO A 25 1.44 -32.59 -40.54
N SER A 26 0.79 -32.58 -41.71
CA SER A 26 0.41 -31.37 -42.44
C SER A 26 -0.81 -30.69 -41.82
N LEU A 27 -1.69 -31.46 -41.18
CA LEU A 27 -2.91 -30.94 -40.55
C LEU A 27 -2.59 -30.25 -39.21
N ASP A 28 -1.83 -30.91 -38.33
CA ASP A 28 -1.47 -30.33 -37.03
C ASP A 28 -0.68 -29.03 -37.15
N ARG A 29 0.25 -28.95 -38.12
CA ARG A 29 1.00 -27.72 -38.37
C ARG A 29 0.12 -26.61 -38.95
N ALA A 30 -0.85 -26.95 -39.78
CA ALA A 30 -1.76 -25.95 -40.35
C ALA A 30 -2.66 -25.35 -39.27
N GLU A 31 -3.17 -26.16 -38.35
CA GLU A 31 -3.98 -25.69 -37.21
C GLU A 31 -3.14 -24.85 -36.24
N GLN A 32 -1.92 -25.28 -35.93
CA GLN A 32 -0.99 -24.51 -35.08
C GLN A 32 -0.67 -23.14 -35.70
N LEU A 33 -0.33 -23.10 -37.00
CA LEU A 33 -0.02 -21.85 -37.70
C LEU A 33 -1.25 -20.94 -37.80
N GLN A 34 -2.45 -21.48 -37.99
CA GLN A 34 -3.68 -20.69 -37.98
C GLN A 34 -3.93 -20.07 -36.60
N GLY A 35 -3.76 -20.85 -35.53
CA GLY A 35 -3.88 -20.35 -34.16
C GLY A 35 -2.84 -19.27 -33.83
N GLU A 36 -1.60 -19.42 -34.29
CA GLU A 36 -0.56 -18.40 -34.15
C GLU A 36 -0.90 -17.11 -34.89
N VAL A 37 -1.40 -17.21 -36.13
CA VAL A 37 -1.83 -16.05 -36.92
C VAL A 37 -2.98 -15.31 -36.23
N GLU A 38 -3.96 -16.04 -35.69
CA GLU A 38 -5.09 -15.44 -34.98
C GLU A 38 -4.65 -14.74 -33.69
N LYS A 39 -3.77 -15.40 -32.91
CA LYS A 39 -3.17 -14.80 -31.71
C LYS A 39 -2.38 -13.52 -32.03
N LEU A 40 -1.55 -13.55 -33.07
CA LEU A 40 -0.77 -12.39 -33.50
C LEU A 40 -1.65 -11.25 -34.02
N ARG A 41 -2.76 -11.56 -34.68
CA ARG A 41 -3.74 -10.55 -35.12
C ARG A 41 -4.43 -9.89 -33.92
N GLU A 42 -4.82 -10.66 -32.93
CA GLU A 42 -5.44 -10.15 -31.72
C GLU A 42 -4.46 -9.28 -30.92
N GLN A 43 -3.20 -9.72 -30.79
CA GLN A 43 -2.14 -8.92 -30.17
C GLN A 43 -1.91 -7.59 -30.91
N ASN A 44 -1.85 -7.62 -32.25
CA ASN A 44 -1.72 -6.39 -33.04
C ASN A 44 -2.90 -5.44 -32.82
N ARG A 45 -4.13 -5.96 -32.78
CA ARG A 45 -5.32 -5.14 -32.54
C ARG A 45 -5.27 -4.48 -31.15
N GLN A 46 -4.91 -5.24 -30.12
CA GLN A 46 -4.74 -4.70 -28.76
C GLN A 46 -3.62 -3.66 -28.68
N LEU A 47 -2.50 -3.86 -29.39
CA LEU A 47 -1.40 -2.90 -29.44
C LEU A 47 -1.80 -1.62 -30.19
N ALA A 48 -2.56 -1.73 -31.28
CA ALA A 48 -3.10 -0.58 -32.00
C ALA A 48 -4.03 0.26 -31.12
N ASP A 49 -4.94 -0.38 -30.38
CA ASP A 49 -5.83 0.31 -29.43
C ASP A 49 -5.06 0.99 -28.30
N LYS A 50 -4.00 0.36 -27.80
CA LYS A 50 -3.10 0.97 -26.79
C LYS A 50 -2.38 2.19 -27.36
N ASN A 51 -1.86 2.09 -28.58
CA ASN A 51 -1.20 3.20 -29.25
C ASN A 51 -2.16 4.38 -29.46
N ASP A 52 -3.36 4.16 -29.96
CA ASP A 52 -4.37 5.22 -30.13
C ASP A 52 -4.73 5.90 -28.80
N ARG A 53 -4.88 5.12 -27.71
CA ARG A 53 -5.10 5.68 -26.37
C ARG A 53 -3.92 6.49 -25.86
N LEU A 54 -2.69 6.03 -26.10
CA LEU A 54 -1.47 6.74 -25.70
C LEU A 54 -1.30 8.02 -26.51
N GLU A 55 -1.57 7.99 -27.81
CA GLU A 55 -1.52 9.15 -28.68
C GLU A 55 -2.53 10.22 -28.26
N LYS A 56 -3.77 9.82 -27.94
CA LYS A 56 -4.78 10.73 -27.35
C LYS A 56 -4.32 11.34 -26.02
N LYS A 57 -3.67 10.56 -25.16
CA LYS A 57 -3.08 11.07 -23.91
C LYS A 57 -1.96 12.06 -24.17
N VAL A 58 -1.09 11.77 -25.15
CA VAL A 58 -0.01 12.68 -25.55
C VAL A 58 -0.58 13.98 -26.09
N VAL A 59 -1.59 13.93 -26.96
CA VAL A 59 -2.26 15.13 -27.48
C VAL A 59 -2.92 15.93 -26.35
N ALA A 60 -3.66 15.28 -25.45
CA ALA A 60 -4.28 15.95 -24.30
C ALA A 60 -3.25 16.57 -23.33
N LEU A 61 -2.09 15.93 -23.14
CA LEU A 61 -0.97 16.47 -22.35
C LEU A 61 -0.23 17.60 -23.09
N ARG A 62 -0.23 17.58 -24.42
CA ARG A 62 0.40 18.59 -25.26
C ARG A 62 -0.41 19.88 -25.31
N ASP A 63 -1.73 19.81 -25.18
CA ASP A 63 -2.62 20.98 -25.23
C ASP A 63 -2.49 21.88 -23.97
N ASP A 64 -1.92 21.38 -22.87
CA ASP A 64 -1.47 22.20 -21.74
C ASP A 64 0.01 21.95 -21.38
N PRO A 65 0.95 22.54 -22.16
CA PRO A 65 2.38 22.36 -21.92
C PRO A 65 2.83 22.91 -20.57
N ARG A 66 2.06 23.82 -19.94
CA ARG A 66 2.39 24.40 -18.63
C ARG A 66 2.12 23.43 -17.51
N LEU A 67 1.07 22.62 -17.59
CA LEU A 67 0.80 21.55 -16.63
C LEU A 67 1.83 20.42 -16.72
N ALA A 68 2.24 20.04 -17.93
CA ALA A 68 3.28 19.04 -18.14
C ALA A 68 4.64 19.52 -17.59
N GLU A 69 5.01 20.77 -17.85
CA GLU A 69 6.22 21.40 -17.31
C GLU A 69 6.19 21.44 -15.78
N ARG A 70 5.07 21.88 -15.18
CA ARG A 70 4.92 21.91 -13.72
C ARG A 70 5.08 20.53 -13.10
N LYS A 71 4.42 19.51 -13.64
CA LYS A 71 4.49 18.14 -13.12
C LYS A 71 5.88 17.53 -13.26
N ALA A 72 6.57 17.79 -14.38
CA ALA A 72 7.95 17.38 -14.58
C ALA A 72 8.89 18.03 -13.55
N ARG A 73 8.72 19.33 -13.31
CA ARG A 73 9.47 20.08 -12.30
C ARG A 73 9.22 19.60 -10.87
N GLU A 74 7.95 19.40 -10.50
CA GLU A 74 7.56 18.84 -9.20
C GLU A 74 8.21 17.46 -8.99
N SER A 75 8.16 16.57 -9.98
CA SER A 75 8.80 15.24 -9.89
C SER A 75 10.33 15.28 -9.85
N SER A 76 10.94 16.38 -10.31
CA SER A 76 12.39 16.59 -10.32
C SER A 76 12.88 17.43 -9.14
N GLY A 77 11.99 17.89 -8.27
CA GLY A 77 12.32 18.78 -7.15
C GLY A 77 12.74 20.20 -7.57
N LEU A 78 12.37 20.66 -8.77
CA LEU A 78 12.77 21.96 -9.31
C LEU A 78 11.66 23.01 -9.13
N ALA A 79 11.95 24.14 -8.48
CA ALA A 79 11.03 25.29 -8.38
C ALA A 79 11.41 26.43 -9.35
N ARG A 80 10.43 27.22 -9.80
CA ARG A 80 10.71 28.46 -10.56
C ARG A 80 11.11 29.57 -9.59
N PRO A 81 11.93 30.56 -10.01
CA PRO A 81 12.20 31.74 -9.19
C PRO A 81 10.89 32.42 -8.76
N GLY A 82 10.65 32.53 -7.46
CA GLY A 82 9.43 33.11 -6.87
C GLY A 82 8.26 32.14 -6.62
N GLU A 83 8.43 30.84 -6.88
CA GLU A 83 7.45 29.80 -6.55
C GLU A 83 7.71 29.25 -5.14
N VAL A 84 6.66 29.19 -4.31
CA VAL A 84 6.72 28.62 -2.95
C VAL A 84 6.15 27.21 -2.98
N VAL A 85 6.97 26.22 -2.61
CA VAL A 85 6.57 24.81 -2.51
C VAL A 85 6.38 24.47 -1.04
N PHE A 86 5.19 24.00 -0.67
CA PHE A 86 4.92 23.47 0.67
C PHE A 86 5.15 21.97 0.65
N GLN A 87 6.16 21.51 1.39
CA GLN A 87 6.35 20.09 1.66
C GLN A 87 5.85 19.81 3.08
N PHE A 88 4.81 19.00 3.18
CA PHE A 88 4.33 18.50 4.46
C PHE A 88 5.07 17.20 4.73
N GLU A 89 5.80 17.16 5.84
CA GLU A 89 6.28 15.89 6.39
C GLU A 89 5.04 15.04 6.74
N LYS A 90 5.14 13.73 6.54
CA LYS A 90 4.14 12.84 7.15
C LYS A 90 4.27 13.06 8.67
N PRO A 91 3.17 13.15 9.43
CA PRO A 91 3.28 13.10 10.88
C PRO A 91 4.09 11.85 11.19
N ASP A 92 5.24 12.02 11.84
CA ASP A 92 6.07 10.90 12.29
C ASP A 92 5.14 10.00 13.12
N GLU A 93 4.93 8.77 12.66
CA GLU A 93 4.11 7.77 13.38
C GLU A 93 4.76 7.41 14.74
N ASP A 94 6.02 7.83 14.93
CA ASP A 94 6.85 7.59 16.11
C ASP A 94 7.10 8.85 16.97
N VAL A 95 6.33 9.93 16.83
CA VAL A 95 6.41 11.03 17.81
C VAL A 95 5.82 10.53 19.12
N GLU A 96 6.67 10.11 20.06
CA GLU A 96 6.27 9.81 21.44
C GLU A 96 5.54 11.03 22.03
N VAL A 97 4.21 10.95 22.14
CA VAL A 97 3.40 12.03 22.68
C VAL A 97 3.49 11.95 24.21
N SER A 98 4.21 12.88 24.84
CA SER A 98 4.27 12.98 26.29
C SER A 98 2.98 13.62 26.81
N VAL A 99 2.18 12.87 27.57
CA VAL A 99 0.94 13.36 28.17
C VAL A 99 1.16 13.59 29.66
N THR A 100 0.94 14.83 30.12
CA THR A 100 1.04 15.17 31.55
C THR A 100 -0.28 14.91 32.27
N LEU A 101 -0.19 14.27 33.44
CA LEU A 101 -1.24 14.12 34.43
C LEU A 101 -0.84 14.92 35.68
N GLU A 102 -1.49 16.05 35.90
CA GLU A 102 -1.34 16.87 37.10
C GLU A 102 -2.30 16.34 38.18
N VAL A 103 -1.74 16.04 39.35
CA VAL A 103 -2.50 15.52 40.48
C VAL A 103 -2.59 16.62 41.54
N GLY A 104 -3.77 17.26 41.63
CA GLY A 104 -4.09 18.24 42.67
C GLY A 104 -4.94 17.66 43.81
N VAL A 105 -5.15 18.49 44.84
CA VAL A 105 -5.91 18.17 46.07
C VAL A 105 -7.37 17.84 45.74
N ASP A 106 -8.02 18.68 44.91
CA ASP A 106 -9.46 18.58 44.61
C ASP A 106 -9.77 17.97 43.23
N ALA A 107 -8.87 18.13 42.25
CA ALA A 107 -9.06 17.66 40.88
C ALA A 107 -7.77 17.04 40.32
N LEU A 108 -7.93 16.09 39.40
CA LEU A 108 -6.84 15.61 38.56
C LEU A 108 -6.99 16.25 37.19
N GLU A 109 -5.90 16.62 36.53
CA GLU A 109 -5.94 17.15 35.16
C GLU A 109 -5.08 16.28 34.24
N LEU A 110 -5.71 15.62 33.26
CA LEU A 110 -5.01 14.84 32.23
C LEU A 110 -5.07 15.63 30.92
N ALA A 111 -3.92 16.06 30.40
CA ALA A 111 -3.86 16.90 29.19
C ALA A 111 -4.79 18.13 29.25
N GLY A 112 -4.88 18.78 30.43
CA GLY A 112 -5.75 19.95 30.68
C GLY A 112 -7.25 19.64 30.82
N LYS A 113 -7.66 18.36 30.87
CA LYS A 113 -9.04 17.96 31.20
C LYS A 113 -9.14 17.59 32.67
N LYS A 114 -10.02 18.29 33.39
CA LYS A 114 -10.38 17.99 34.79
C LYS A 114 -11.10 16.64 34.89
N LEU A 115 -10.60 15.79 35.77
CA LEU A 115 -11.03 14.43 36.03
C LEU A 115 -11.13 14.18 37.54
N HIS A 116 -12.06 13.31 37.92
CA HIS A 116 -12.11 12.76 39.27
C HIS A 116 -11.32 11.46 39.36
N VAL A 117 -10.86 11.10 40.56
CA VAL A 117 -10.07 9.89 40.83
C VAL A 117 -10.74 8.62 40.28
N ASP A 118 -12.07 8.55 40.37
CA ASP A 118 -12.83 7.37 39.93
C ASP A 118 -12.89 7.22 38.40
N GLN A 119 -12.63 8.29 37.64
CA GLN A 119 -12.65 8.32 36.18
C GLN A 119 -11.25 8.17 35.56
N LEU A 120 -10.20 8.16 36.39
CA LEU A 120 -8.82 8.12 35.92
C LEU A 120 -8.51 6.84 35.12
N ALA A 121 -8.96 5.68 35.61
CA ALA A 121 -8.70 4.40 34.94
C ALA A 121 -9.32 4.35 33.53
N ASP A 122 -10.58 4.76 33.40
CA ASP A 122 -11.28 4.80 32.11
C ASP A 122 -10.67 5.83 31.16
N ALA A 123 -10.24 6.98 31.69
CA ALA A 123 -9.59 8.03 30.91
C ALA A 123 -8.22 7.59 30.36
N LEU A 124 -7.44 6.85 31.14
CA LEU A 124 -6.14 6.32 30.69
C LEU A 124 -6.31 5.24 29.60
N VAL A 125 -7.35 4.39 29.71
CA VAL A 125 -7.68 3.40 28.67
C VAL A 125 -8.22 4.05 27.40
N ALA A 126 -8.96 5.16 27.51
CA ALA A 126 -9.39 5.93 26.35
C ALA A 126 -8.21 6.62 25.66
N LEU A 127 -7.27 7.17 26.44
CA LEU A 127 -6.09 7.85 25.92
C LEU A 127 -5.16 6.91 25.13
N ASP A 128 -4.95 5.68 25.62
CA ASP A 128 -4.19 4.64 24.91
C ASP A 128 -4.80 4.27 23.54
N LYS A 129 -6.12 4.35 23.40
CA LYS A 129 -6.80 4.08 22.12
C LYS A 129 -6.77 5.25 21.16
N ASP A 130 -6.81 6.47 21.68
CA ASP A 130 -6.87 7.69 20.89
C ASP A 130 -5.48 8.14 20.41
N VAL A 131 -4.42 7.78 21.15
CA VAL A 131 -3.04 8.16 20.87
C VAL A 131 -2.14 6.92 20.93
N GLU A 132 -1.78 6.39 19.76
CA GLU A 132 -0.75 5.35 19.65
C GLU A 132 0.59 5.94 20.13
N ASN A 133 1.31 5.22 21.01
CA ASN A 133 2.61 5.61 21.58
C ASN A 133 2.61 6.80 22.58
N ALA A 134 1.56 6.95 23.40
CA ALA A 134 1.54 7.95 24.48
C ALA A 134 2.44 7.57 25.67
N ARG A 135 3.26 8.50 26.16
CA ARG A 135 4.07 8.35 27.37
C ARG A 135 3.51 9.24 28.49
N LEU A 136 3.10 8.64 29.60
CA LEU A 136 2.48 9.39 30.71
C LEU A 136 3.56 9.98 31.63
N SER A 137 3.52 11.30 31.85
CA SER A 137 4.26 11.97 32.92
C SER A 137 3.29 12.39 34.02
N VAL A 138 3.54 11.98 35.25
CA VAL A 138 2.66 12.26 36.40
C VAL A 138 3.37 13.24 37.32
N GLU A 139 2.74 14.40 37.49
CA GLU A 139 3.21 15.50 38.32
C GLU A 139 2.31 15.62 39.55
N PHE A 140 2.90 15.67 40.74
CA PHE A 140 2.17 15.81 42.00
C PHE A 140 2.39 17.21 42.56
N ASP A 141 1.29 17.88 42.90
CA ASP A 141 1.33 19.14 43.66
C ASP A 141 1.85 18.89 45.09
N GLU A 142 2.52 19.88 45.69
CA GLU A 142 3.12 19.81 47.04
C GLU A 142 2.08 19.55 48.12
N GLU A 143 0.84 19.98 47.90
CA GLU A 143 -0.26 19.86 48.85
C GLU A 143 -0.94 18.48 48.84
N VAL A 144 -0.49 17.53 48.01
CA VAL A 144 -1.11 16.20 47.90
C VAL A 144 -0.62 15.22 48.95
N ASP A 145 -1.56 14.70 49.75
CA ASP A 145 -1.32 13.67 50.77
C ASP A 145 -0.69 12.37 50.20
N ALA A 146 0.20 11.75 50.99
CA ALA A 146 0.89 10.50 50.63
C ALA A 146 -0.04 9.33 50.25
N LEU A 147 -1.23 9.24 50.87
CA LEU A 147 -2.23 8.21 50.55
C LEU A 147 -2.82 8.42 49.14
N ARG A 148 -3.01 9.67 48.74
CA ARG A 148 -3.54 10.04 47.42
C ARG A 148 -2.47 9.80 46.35
N GLN A 149 -1.21 10.14 46.63
CA GLN A 149 -0.08 9.82 45.76
C GLN A 149 0.04 8.31 45.52
N GLN A 150 -0.02 7.50 46.58
CA GLN A 150 0.04 6.04 46.46
C GLN A 150 -1.12 5.47 45.64
N ARG A 151 -2.35 5.95 45.86
CA ARG A 151 -3.53 5.51 45.10
C ARG A 151 -3.41 5.82 43.61
N VAL A 152 -2.87 6.99 43.25
CA VAL A 152 -2.63 7.34 41.83
C VAL A 152 -1.52 6.47 41.24
N ARG A 153 -0.42 6.22 41.97
CA ARG A 153 0.66 5.32 41.52
C ARG A 153 0.13 3.92 41.24
N ASP A 154 -0.71 3.37 42.12
CA ASP A 154 -1.31 2.05 41.94
C ASP A 154 -2.23 1.99 40.70
N LEU A 155 -3.02 3.05 40.46
CA LEU A 155 -3.90 3.16 39.29
C LEU A 155 -3.13 3.30 37.97
N VAL A 156 -2.04 4.09 37.97
CA VAL A 156 -1.17 4.29 36.80
C VAL A 156 -0.36 3.02 36.50
N ALA A 157 0.12 2.30 37.53
CA ALA A 157 0.83 1.04 37.36
C ALA A 157 -0.06 -0.08 36.77
N GLY A 158 -1.38 -0.01 36.99
CA GLY A 158 -2.36 -0.93 36.40
C GLY A 158 -2.86 -0.53 35.00
N SER A 159 -2.38 0.57 34.44
CA SER A 159 -2.83 1.13 33.17
C SER A 159 -2.05 0.58 31.97
N PRO A 160 -2.65 0.54 30.75
CA PRO A 160 -1.92 0.25 29.50
C PRO A 160 -0.74 1.20 29.22
N LEU A 161 -0.77 2.39 29.81
CA LEU A 161 0.23 3.46 29.63
C LEU A 161 1.46 3.32 30.56
N ALA A 162 1.64 2.19 31.22
CA ALA A 162 2.83 1.90 32.02
C ALA A 162 4.00 1.44 31.12
N PRO A 163 5.25 1.90 31.35
CA PRO A 163 5.71 2.67 32.51
C PRO A 163 5.50 4.19 32.37
N ALA A 164 4.91 4.80 33.40
CA ALA A 164 4.79 6.25 33.51
C ALA A 164 6.02 6.86 34.21
N GLU A 165 6.39 8.06 33.81
CA GLU A 165 7.43 8.87 34.47
C GLU A 165 6.77 9.67 35.60
N PHE A 166 7.32 9.58 36.82
CA PHE A 166 6.81 10.33 37.96
C PHE A 166 7.78 11.47 38.25
N VAL A 167 7.35 12.70 38.01
CA VAL A 167 8.12 13.90 38.29
C VAL A 167 7.60 14.49 39.59
N SER A 168 8.46 14.55 40.60
CA SER A 168 8.22 15.38 41.78
C SER A 168 8.60 16.81 41.43
N VAL A 169 7.66 17.75 41.60
CA VAL A 169 7.96 19.17 41.55
C VAL A 169 8.81 19.48 42.78
N GLU A 170 10.13 19.45 42.64
CA GLU A 170 11.04 20.13 43.55
C GLU A 170 11.52 21.39 42.81
N GLU A 171 10.88 22.52 43.15
CA GLU A 171 11.19 23.93 42.82
C GLU A 171 11.51 24.32 41.35
#